data_AF-A0A9P0GG40-F1
#
_entry.id   AF-A0A9P0GG40-F1
#
_cell.length_a   1.000
_cell.length_b   1.000
_cell.length_c   1.000
_cell.angle_alpha   90.00
_cell.angle_beta   90.00
_cell.angle_gamma   90.00
#
_symmetry.space_group_name_H-M   'P 1'
#
loop_
_entity.id
_entity.type
_entity.pdbx_description
1 polymer ?
#
loop_
_entity_poly.entity_id
_entity_poly.type
_entity_poly.pdbx_seq_one_letter_code
_entity_poly.pdbx_strand_id
1 'polypeptide(L)'
;MGDGQFPTNDEIKLIDNFKSTGDLVEDVYGTCFANYANWEQEVLHRAILTPLNATSALYNDTVHQRISENKVAYTSIDTVKDQVGEVDFSNEYLRSRNPADLPSHKLKCSYEIYV
;
A
#
# COMPACT_ATOMS: atom_id res chain seq x y z
N MET A 1 -6.81 12.73 -12.51
CA MET A 1 -5.56 11.94 -12.35
C MET A 1 -4.41 12.76 -12.92
N GLY A 2 -3.32 12.92 -12.17
CA GLY A 2 -2.19 13.80 -12.53
C GLY A 2 -1.16 13.09 -13.42
N ASP A 3 -0.82 13.75 -14.51
CA ASP A 3 -0.14 13.24 -15.70
C ASP A 3 1.39 13.10 -15.51
N GLY A 4 1.89 13.11 -14.27
CA GLY A 4 3.32 13.09 -13.98
C GLY A 4 4.09 14.33 -14.44
N GLN A 5 3.42 15.37 -14.93
CA GLN A 5 4.04 16.67 -15.24
C GLN A 5 4.08 17.51 -13.96
N PHE A 6 5.21 17.45 -13.26
CA PHE A 6 5.46 18.33 -12.12
C PHE A 6 5.78 19.75 -12.63
N PRO A 7 5.13 20.82 -12.13
CA PRO A 7 5.59 22.17 -12.40
C PRO A 7 7.01 22.33 -11.86
N THR A 8 7.93 22.74 -12.72
CA THR A 8 9.39 22.67 -12.54
C THR A 8 9.96 23.59 -11.44
N ASN A 9 9.12 24.26 -10.64
CA ASN A 9 9.54 25.37 -9.78
C ASN A 9 9.40 25.13 -8.27
N ASP A 10 8.87 24.00 -7.82
CA ASP A 10 8.77 23.65 -6.40
C ASP A 10 9.47 22.32 -6.10
N GLU A 11 10.76 22.21 -6.43
CA GLU A 11 11.55 21.03 -6.08
C GLU A 11 11.76 20.94 -4.56
N ILE A 12 11.14 19.94 -3.93
CA ILE A 12 11.47 19.57 -2.55
C ILE A 12 12.87 18.98 -2.54
N LYS A 13 13.83 19.74 -2.01
CA LYS A 13 15.19 19.25 -1.80
C LYS A 13 15.20 18.24 -0.65
N LEU A 14 15.30 16.97 -1.00
CA LEU A 14 15.59 15.89 -0.04
C LEU A 14 17.07 16.00 0.39
N ILE A 15 17.33 15.92 1.69
CA ILE A 15 18.68 15.89 2.22
C ILE A 15 19.35 14.59 1.75
N ASP A 16 20.59 14.63 1.29
CA ASP A 16 21.24 13.50 0.60
C ASP A 16 21.34 12.22 1.45
N ASN A 17 21.29 12.33 2.78
CA ASN A 17 21.25 11.19 3.70
C ASN A 17 19.89 10.46 3.76
N PHE A 18 18.84 10.97 3.10
CA PHE A 18 17.53 10.30 2.98
C PHE A 18 17.41 9.46 1.70
N LYS A 19 18.44 9.44 0.85
CA LYS A 19 18.46 8.63 -0.38
C LYS A 19 19.05 7.26 -0.08
N SER A 20 18.20 6.23 -0.06
CA SER A 20 18.68 4.84 -0.08
C SER A 20 18.83 4.38 -1.54
N THR A 21 19.94 3.69 -1.83
CA THR A 21 20.20 2.98 -3.08
C THR A 21 20.02 1.47 -2.95
N GLY A 22 19.62 1.00 -1.76
CA GLY A 22 19.52 -0.41 -1.38
C GLY A 22 18.08 -0.89 -1.23
N ASP A 23 17.89 -1.92 -0.41
CA ASP A 23 16.55 -2.38 -0.03
C ASP A 23 15.97 -1.42 1.00
N LEU A 24 15.13 -0.48 0.53
CA LEU A 24 14.43 0.49 1.36
C LEU A 24 13.63 -0.13 2.51
N VAL A 25 13.12 -1.36 2.35
CA VAL A 25 12.39 -2.04 3.44
C VAL A 25 13.36 -2.46 4.53
N GLU A 26 14.53 -2.96 4.17
CA GLU A 26 15.58 -3.33 5.11
C GLU A 26 16.19 -2.10 5.79
N ASP A 27 16.48 -1.06 5.02
CA ASP A 27 17.07 0.17 5.55
C ASP A 27 16.15 0.88 6.55
N VAL A 28 14.85 0.87 6.29
CA VAL A 28 13.86 1.55 7.14
C VAL A 28 13.36 0.65 8.27
N TYR A 29 13.08 -0.63 8.02
CA TYR A 29 12.40 -1.52 8.98
C TYR A 29 13.23 -2.73 9.44
N GLY A 30 14.40 -3.00 8.84
CA GLY A 30 15.21 -4.18 9.16
C GLY A 30 15.54 -4.29 10.65
N THR A 31 15.93 -3.18 11.27
CA THR A 31 16.20 -3.14 12.72
C THR A 31 14.95 -3.34 13.57
N CYS A 32 13.77 -2.99 13.06
CA CYS A 32 12.50 -3.19 13.76
C CYS A 32 12.18 -4.69 13.82
N PHE A 33 12.31 -5.39 12.69
CA PHE A 33 12.03 -6.83 12.60
C PHE A 33 13.02 -7.68 13.40
N ALA A 34 14.24 -7.20 13.62
CA ALA A 34 15.22 -7.88 14.47
C ALA A 34 14.84 -7.88 15.97
N ASN A 35 13.99 -6.94 16.42
CA ASN A 35 13.57 -6.82 17.81
C ASN A 35 12.11 -7.30 18.02
N TYR A 36 11.92 -8.62 18.07
CA TYR A 36 10.61 -9.26 18.22
C TYR A 36 9.78 -8.82 19.44
N ALA A 37 10.39 -8.25 20.48
CA ALA A 37 9.65 -7.84 21.68
C ALA A 37 8.91 -6.51 21.49
N ASN A 38 9.45 -5.58 20.69
CA ASN A 38 8.95 -4.20 20.56
C ASN A 38 8.82 -3.72 19.11
N TRP A 39 8.87 -4.64 18.14
CA TRP A 39 8.86 -4.29 16.72
C TRP A 39 7.66 -3.41 16.34
N GLU A 40 6.49 -3.63 16.96
CA GLU A 40 5.28 -2.83 16.71
C GLU A 40 5.49 -1.35 17.00
N GLN A 41 6.04 -1.01 18.16
CA GLN A 41 6.28 0.38 18.55
C GLN A 41 7.32 1.04 17.66
N GLU A 42 8.33 0.29 17.23
CA GLU A 42 9.39 0.77 16.34
C GLU A 42 8.88 1.08 14.92
N VAL A 43 7.96 0.26 14.39
CA VAL A 43 7.40 0.44 13.04
C VAL A 43 6.50 1.68 12.96
N LEU A 44 5.77 2.02 14.03
CA LEU A 44 4.83 3.16 14.06
C LEU A 44 5.49 4.53 13.78
N HIS A 45 6.80 4.66 14.02
CA HIS A 45 7.53 5.91 13.86
C HIS A 45 8.27 6.04 12.53
N ARG A 46 8.07 5.09 11.60
CA ARG A 46 8.82 5.00 10.35
C ARG A 46 7.87 4.98 9.14
N ALA A 47 8.33 5.54 8.02
CA ALA A 47 7.56 5.60 6.79
C ALA A 47 8.48 5.59 5.56
N ILE A 48 8.04 4.93 4.48
CA ILE A 48 8.67 5.00 3.16
C ILE A 48 7.79 5.89 2.28
N LEU A 49 8.37 6.97 1.75
CA LEU A 49 7.69 7.87 0.83
C LEU A 49 8.17 7.59 -0.59
N THR A 50 7.22 7.39 -1.52
CA THR A 50 7.53 7.14 -2.92
C THR A 50 6.66 8.01 -3.83
N PRO A 51 7.17 8.44 -5.00
CA PRO A 51 6.40 9.27 -5.93
C PRO A 51 5.24 8.54 -6.61
N LEU A 52 5.27 7.20 -6.68
CA LEU A 52 4.26 6.41 -7.39
C LEU A 52 3.47 5.50 -6.45
N ASN A 53 2.16 5.48 -6.60
CA ASN A 53 1.26 4.59 -5.85
C ASN A 53 1.59 3.12 -6.06
N ALA A 54 1.98 2.73 -7.28
CA ALA A 54 2.39 1.35 -7.59
C ALA A 54 3.61 0.91 -6.77
N THR A 55 4.59 1.81 -6.61
CA THR A 55 5.79 1.56 -5.80
C THR A 55 5.44 1.52 -4.31
N SER A 56 4.59 2.44 -3.83
CA SER A 56 4.08 2.42 -2.46
C SER A 56 3.35 1.12 -2.13
N ALA A 57 2.49 0.64 -3.05
CA ALA A 57 1.78 -0.62 -2.89
C ALA A 57 2.74 -1.81 -2.78
N LEU A 58 3.80 -1.84 -3.59
CA LEU A 58 4.83 -2.89 -3.52
C LEU A 58 5.55 -2.90 -2.16
N TYR A 59 5.94 -1.73 -1.65
CA TYR A 59 6.59 -1.64 -0.34
C TYR A 59 5.65 -2.01 0.79
N ASN A 60 4.40 -1.55 0.75
CA ASN A 60 3.38 -1.92 1.73
C ASN A 60 3.16 -3.44 1.76
N ASP A 61 3.03 -4.08 0.59
CA ASP A 61 2.88 -5.53 0.50
C ASP A 61 4.12 -6.27 1.03
N THR A 62 5.33 -5.76 0.77
CA THR A 62 6.59 -6.36 1.24
C THR A 62 6.73 -6.27 2.76
N VAL A 63 6.45 -5.11 3.34
CA VAL A 63 6.45 -4.87 4.80
C VAL A 63 5.37 -5.73 5.47
N HIS A 64 4.16 -5.75 4.91
CA HIS A 64 3.04 -6.56 5.40
C HIS A 64 3.37 -8.06 5.43
N GLN A 65 4.17 -8.54 4.47
CA GLN A 65 4.60 -9.93 4.45
C GLN A 65 5.53 -10.30 5.60
N ARG A 66 6.37 -9.36 6.07
CA ARG A 66 7.35 -9.59 7.14
C ARG A 66 6.78 -9.41 8.55
N ILE A 67 5.75 -8.58 8.70
CA ILE A 67 5.20 -8.16 9.99
C ILE A 67 4.34 -9.23 10.68
N SER A 68 3.49 -9.95 9.96
CA SER A 68 2.52 -10.84 10.59
C SER A 68 2.30 -12.10 9.79
N GLU A 69 2.17 -13.22 10.50
CA GLU A 69 1.73 -14.50 9.95
C GLU A 69 0.20 -14.53 9.77
N ASN A 70 -0.54 -13.78 10.60
CA ASN A 70 -2.00 -13.76 10.61
C ASN A 70 -2.55 -12.67 9.68
N LYS A 71 -2.97 -13.07 8.47
CA LYS A 71 -3.46 -12.16 7.42
C LYS A 71 -4.93 -12.41 7.13
N VAL A 72 -5.73 -11.34 7.10
CA VAL A 72 -7.09 -11.35 6.54
C VAL A 72 -7.10 -10.54 5.26
N ALA A 73 -7.76 -11.09 4.24
CA ALA A 73 -8.03 -10.38 2.99
C ALA A 73 -9.52 -10.05 2.90
N TYR A 74 -9.83 -8.76 2.82
CA TYR A 74 -11.17 -8.27 2.51
C TYR A 74 -11.26 -7.94 1.04
N THR A 75 -12.36 -8.32 0.41
CA THR A 75 -12.61 -8.04 -1.01
C THR A 75 -13.85 -7.16 -1.14
N SER A 76 -13.79 -6.13 -1.97
CA SER A 76 -14.93 -5.23 -2.20
C SER A 76 -16.08 -5.97 -2.89
N ILE A 77 -17.30 -5.49 -2.63
CA ILE A 77 -18.51 -5.87 -3.35
C ILE A 77 -18.85 -4.69 -4.23
N ASP A 78 -18.70 -4.84 -5.54
CA ASP A 78 -18.89 -3.77 -6.51
C ASP A 78 -20.22 -3.97 -7.22
N THR A 79 -21.07 -2.94 -7.21
CA THR A 79 -22.40 -2.99 -7.84
C THR A 79 -22.63 -1.77 -8.70
N VAL A 80 -23.23 -1.94 -9.88
CA VAL A 80 -23.65 -0.83 -10.76
C VAL A 80 -25.09 -0.45 -10.40
N LYS A 81 -25.33 0.81 -9.98
CA LYS A 81 -26.65 1.24 -9.47
C LYS A 81 -27.68 1.59 -10.55
N ASP A 82 -27.28 1.85 -11.80
CA ASP A 82 -28.20 2.34 -12.83
C ASP A 82 -28.05 1.58 -14.16
N GLN A 83 -28.64 0.38 -14.23
CA GLN A 83 -28.82 -0.32 -15.50
C GLN A 83 -30.26 -0.22 -15.98
N VAL A 84 -30.58 0.87 -16.67
CA VAL A 84 -31.74 0.89 -17.56
C VAL A 84 -31.33 0.14 -18.83
N GLY A 85 -31.61 -1.17 -18.88
CA GLY A 85 -31.30 -2.01 -20.05
C GLY A 85 -29.98 -2.78 -19.96
N GLU A 86 -29.93 -3.72 -19.02
CA GLU A 86 -29.34 -5.06 -19.14
C GLU A 86 -27.91 -5.20 -19.73
N VAL A 87 -26.90 -4.97 -18.89
CA VAL A 87 -25.59 -5.66 -19.01
C VAL A 87 -25.12 -6.00 -17.60
N ASP A 88 -25.61 -7.09 -17.00
CA ASP A 88 -25.17 -7.49 -15.66
C ASP A 88 -23.67 -7.81 -15.69
N PHE A 89 -22.86 -6.95 -15.05
CA PHE A 89 -21.42 -7.12 -15.01
C PHE A 89 -21.08 -8.00 -13.82
N SER A 90 -20.35 -9.10 -14.07
CA SER A 90 -19.90 -9.95 -12.98
C SER A 90 -19.00 -9.16 -12.01
N ASN A 91 -19.06 -9.51 -10.73
CA ASN A 91 -18.16 -8.95 -9.71
C ASN A 91 -16.67 -9.12 -10.10
N GLU A 92 -16.32 -10.22 -10.77
CA GLU A 92 -14.95 -10.45 -11.25
C GLU A 92 -14.54 -9.43 -12.31
N TYR A 93 -15.42 -9.11 -13.25
CA TYR A 93 -15.18 -8.09 -14.26
C TYR A 93 -15.07 -6.69 -13.64
N LEU A 94 -15.94 -6.35 -12.68
CA LEU A 94 -15.88 -5.07 -11.97
C LEU A 94 -14.59 -4.93 -11.15
N ARG A 95 -14.15 -6.00 -10.48
CA ARG A 95 -12.88 -6.03 -9.74
C ARG A 95 -11.64 -5.97 -10.63
N SER A 96 -11.74 -6.42 -11.88
CA SER A 96 -10.64 -6.30 -12.85
C SER A 96 -10.36 -4.84 -13.25
N ARG A 97 -11.37 -3.99 -13.15
CA ARG A 97 -11.24 -2.55 -13.34
C ARG A 97 -10.64 -2.02 -12.04
N ASN A 98 -9.33 -1.79 -12.00
CA ASN A 98 -8.66 -1.18 -10.85
C ASN A 98 -8.37 0.31 -11.15
N PRO A 99 -9.41 1.19 -11.23
CA PRO A 99 -9.21 2.59 -11.56
C PRO A 99 -8.41 3.26 -10.44
N ALA A 100 -7.45 4.12 -10.81
CA ALA A 100 -6.57 4.75 -9.85
C ALA A 100 -7.26 5.70 -8.86
N ASP A 101 -8.52 6.08 -9.12
CA ASP A 101 -9.33 6.98 -8.29
C ASP A 101 -10.17 6.23 -7.24
N LEU A 102 -10.18 4.88 -7.25
CA LEU A 102 -10.89 4.08 -6.25
C LEU A 102 -9.90 3.31 -5.36
N PRO A 103 -10.27 3.06 -4.09
CA PRO A 103 -9.49 2.18 -3.22
C PRO A 103 -9.41 0.77 -3.82
N SER A 104 -8.29 0.09 -3.59
CA SER A 104 -8.06 -1.29 -4.06
C SER A 104 -9.23 -2.20 -3.68
N HIS A 105 -9.70 -2.98 -4.65
CA HIS A 105 -10.74 -4.00 -4.46
C HIS A 105 -10.34 -5.10 -3.47
N LYS A 106 -9.04 -5.18 -3.12
CA LYS A 106 -8.51 -6.12 -2.14
C LYS A 106 -7.71 -5.36 -1.08
N LEU A 107 -8.12 -5.51 0.17
CA LEU A 107 -7.41 -4.98 1.34
C LEU A 107 -6.86 -6.14 2.15
N LYS A 108 -5.54 -6.14 2.39
CA LYS A 108 -4.88 -7.11 3.28
C LYS A 108 -4.59 -6.42 4.61
N CYS A 109 -5.03 -7.02 5.70
CA CYS A 109 -4.77 -6.53 7.06
C CYS A 109 -4.17 -7.64 7.92
N SER A 110 -3.32 -7.26 8.86
CA SER A 110 -2.83 -8.14 9.92
C SER A 110 -3.66 -7.94 11.19
N TYR A 111 -3.78 -8.98 12.01
CA TYR A 111 -4.41 -8.89 13.32
C TYR A 111 -3.66 -9.75 14.33
N GLU A 112 -3.67 -9.33 15.59
CA GLU A 112 -3.21 -10.14 16.71
C GLU A 112 -4.43 -10.59 17.53
N ILE A 113 -4.45 -11.87 17.91
CA ILE A 113 -5.43 -12.41 18.87
C ILE A 113 -4.77 -12.34 20.23
N TYR A 114 -5.23 -11.42 21.09
CA TYR A 114 -4.89 -11.44 22.51
C TYR A 114 -5.74 -12.52 23.19
N VAL A 115 -5.10 -13.58 23.71
CA VAL A 115 -5.72 -14.65 24.50
C VAL A 115 -5.54 -14.37 25.98
#